data_AF-A0A437LY14-F1
#
_entry.id   AF-A0A437LY14-F1
#
_cell.length_a   1.000
_cell.length_b   1.000
_cell.length_c   1.000
_cell.angle_alpha   90.00
_cell.angle_beta   90.00
_cell.angle_gamma   90.00
#
_symmetry.space_group_name_H-M   'P 1'
#
loop_
_entity.id
_entity.type
_entity.pdbx_description
1 polymer ?
#
loop_
_entity_poly.entity_id
_entity_poly.type
_entity_poly.pdbx_seq_one_letter_code
_entity_poly.pdbx_strand_id
1 'polypeptide(L)'
;MAALAAWEWNQAGVVRRRRTWIIVAAILTLAGLFAYLVLYSLFIEPIRGTNTRETKGFTCTAQARELYWDQCPDLPRDALRDAEVSWTRSSITIVRLAMTAAWMIFTAALICAVTAVVMGDRAKRSVKRRITKM
;
A
#
# COMPACT_ATOMS: atom_id res chain seq x y z
N MET A 1 19.18 28.19 34.88
CA MET A 1 17.76 27.88 34.58
C MET A 1 17.44 27.86 33.09
N ALA A 2 17.92 28.83 32.29
CA ALA A 2 17.65 28.87 30.83
C ALA A 2 18.12 27.61 30.04
N ALA A 3 19.26 27.02 30.41
CA ALA A 3 19.78 25.82 29.75
C ALA A 3 18.91 24.56 29.97
N LEU A 4 18.29 24.43 31.15
CA LEU A 4 17.36 23.32 31.44
C LEU A 4 16.05 23.50 30.67
N ALA A 5 15.52 24.72 30.63
CA ALA A 5 14.32 25.04 29.86
C ALA A 5 14.53 24.79 28.34
N ALA A 6 15.68 25.19 27.78
CA ALA A 6 15.99 24.93 26.38
C ALA A 6 16.12 23.42 26.06
N TRP A 7 16.67 22.64 26.99
CA TRP A 7 16.79 21.19 26.86
C TRP A 7 15.43 20.48 26.90
N GLU A 8 14.53 20.86 27.82
CA GLU A 8 13.18 20.31 27.92
C GLU A 8 12.34 20.62 26.67
N TRP A 9 12.44 21.84 26.14
CA TRP A 9 11.75 22.24 24.91
C TRP A 9 12.24 21.43 23.70
N ASN A 10 13.54 21.17 23.60
CA ASN A 10 14.10 20.37 22.52
C ASN A 10 13.63 18.90 22.62
N GLN A 11 13.59 18.33 23.83
CA GLN A 11 13.08 16.97 24.04
C GLN A 11 11.58 16.85 23.70
N ALA A 12 10.77 17.82 24.10
CA ALA A 12 9.34 17.85 23.76
C ALA A 12 9.13 17.93 22.23
N GLY A 13 9.96 18.70 21.52
CA GLY A 13 9.96 18.79 20.06
C GLY A 13 10.28 17.46 19.36
N VAL A 14 11.31 16.75 19.83
CA VAL A 14 11.72 15.44 19.27
C VAL A 14 10.63 14.38 19.48
N VAL A 15 10.01 14.34 20.67
CA VAL A 15 8.93 13.39 20.97
C VAL A 15 7.69 13.68 20.11
N ARG A 16 7.30 14.96 19.98
CA ARG A 16 6.17 15.37 19.14
C ARG A 16 6.41 15.02 17.66
N ARG A 17 7.59 15.32 17.13
CA ARG A 17 7.96 15.01 15.74
C ARG A 17 7.90 13.52 15.47
N ARG A 18 8.45 12.69 16.37
CA ARG A 18 8.41 11.22 16.26
C ARG A 18 6.99 10.68 16.28
N ARG A 19 6.11 11.21 17.14
CA ARG A 19 4.69 10.80 17.18
C ARG A 19 3.98 11.13 15.86
N THR A 20 4.22 12.30 15.28
CA THR A 20 3.68 12.67 13.98
C THR A 20 4.14 11.71 12.89
N TRP A 21 5.44 11.35 12.84
CA TRP A 21 5.96 10.38 11.87
C TRP A 21 5.34 9.00 12.01
N ILE A 22 5.11 8.53 13.24
CA ILE A 22 4.44 7.24 13.47
C ILE A 22 2.99 7.28 12.96
N ILE A 23 2.27 8.37 13.24
CA ILE A 23 0.88 8.54 12.78
C ILE A 23 0.83 8.58 11.24
N VAL A 24 1.71 9.37 10.61
CA VAL A 24 1.79 9.46 9.14
C VAL A 24 2.13 8.10 8.53
N ALA A 25 3.10 7.38 9.10
CA ALA A 25 3.46 6.04 8.63
C ALA A 25 2.28 5.06 8.76
N ALA A 26 1.56 5.07 9.88
CA ALA A 26 0.38 4.23 10.08
C ALA A 26 -0.75 4.55 9.07
N ILE A 27 -1.00 5.83 8.80
CA ILE A 27 -1.98 6.27 7.80
C ILE A 27 -1.55 5.77 6.41
N LEU A 28 -0.29 5.94 6.03
CA LEU A 28 0.23 5.49 4.74
C LEU A 28 0.15 3.96 4.60
N THR A 29 0.42 3.20 5.66
CA THR A 29 0.25 1.75 5.68
C THR A 29 -1.21 1.37 5.42
N LEU A 30 -2.15 1.98 6.15
CA LEU A 30 -3.58 1.69 5.96
C LEU A 30 -4.06 2.10 4.57
N ALA A 31 -3.64 3.26 4.08
CA ALA A 31 -3.98 3.74 2.73
C ALA A 31 -3.41 2.82 1.64
N GLY A 32 -2.15 2.38 1.76
CA GLY A 32 -1.53 1.45 0.82
C GLY A 32 -2.22 0.08 0.80
N LEU A 33 -2.56 -0.46 1.97
CA LEU A 33 -3.31 -1.70 2.10
C LEU A 33 -4.71 -1.59 1.48
N PHE A 34 -5.43 -0.51 1.79
CA PHE A 34 -6.76 -0.26 1.25
C PHE A 34 -6.73 -0.11 -0.27
N ALA A 35 -5.80 0.69 -0.79
CA ALA A 35 -5.60 0.85 -2.24
C ALA A 35 -5.31 -0.49 -2.92
N TYR A 36 -4.43 -1.31 -2.33
CA TYR A 36 -4.13 -2.65 -2.84
C TYR A 36 -5.37 -3.55 -2.87
N LEU A 37 -6.16 -3.58 -1.79
CA LEU A 37 -7.37 -4.40 -1.71
C LEU A 37 -8.44 -3.95 -2.72
N VAL A 38 -8.61 -2.64 -2.91
CA VAL A 38 -9.53 -2.09 -3.92
C VAL A 38 -9.08 -2.48 -5.32
N LEU A 39 -7.80 -2.26 -5.66
CA LEU A 39 -7.23 -2.68 -6.95
C LEU A 39 -7.39 -4.19 -7.17
N TYR A 40 -7.10 -4.99 -6.14
CA TYR A 40 -7.27 -6.44 -6.18
C TYR A 40 -8.71 -6.82 -6.47
N SER A 41 -9.67 -6.22 -5.77
CA SER A 41 -11.09 -6.55 -5.93
C SER A 41 -11.67 -6.11 -7.27
N LEU A 42 -11.19 -5.00 -7.83
CA LEU A 42 -11.70 -4.46 -9.09
C LEU A 42 -11.10 -5.16 -10.31
N PHE A 43 -9.82 -5.53 -10.23
CA PHE A 43 -9.08 -5.99 -11.41
C PHE A 43 -8.71 -7.47 -11.38
N ILE A 44 -8.91 -8.20 -10.28
CA ILE A 44 -8.59 -9.62 -10.23
C ILE A 44 -9.88 -10.44 -10.20
N GLU A 45 -10.11 -11.18 -11.28
CA GLU A 45 -11.24 -12.09 -11.37
C GLU A 45 -10.80 -13.54 -11.62
N PRO A 46 -11.54 -14.51 -11.05
CA PRO A 46 -11.32 -15.91 -11.38
C PRO A 46 -11.87 -16.22 -12.78
N ILE A 47 -11.09 -16.92 -13.60
CA ILE A 47 -11.57 -17.44 -14.88
C ILE A 47 -12.50 -18.63 -14.61
N ARG A 48 -13.63 -18.67 -15.32
CA ARG A 48 -14.58 -19.79 -15.22
C ARG A 48 -13.96 -21.04 -15.86
N GLY A 49 -13.76 -22.09 -15.06
CA GLY A 49 -13.25 -23.38 -15.53
C GLY A 49 -11.74 -23.60 -15.35
N THR A 50 -11.00 -22.61 -14.84
CA THR A 50 -9.62 -22.79 -14.38
C THR A 50 -9.48 -22.29 -12.94
N ASN A 51 -8.53 -22.84 -12.18
CA ASN A 51 -8.22 -22.34 -10.82
C ASN A 51 -7.28 -21.10 -10.85
N THR A 52 -7.16 -20.45 -12.01
CA THR A 52 -6.28 -19.29 -12.20
C THR A 52 -7.05 -17.99 -12.08
N ARG A 53 -6.41 -16.98 -11.49
CA ARG A 53 -6.93 -15.61 -11.39
C ARG A 53 -6.17 -14.74 -12.38
N GLU A 54 -6.88 -14.03 -13.23
CA GLU A 54 -6.27 -13.13 -14.21
C GLU A 54 -6.52 -11.66 -13.86
N THR A 55 -5.59 -10.81 -14.30
CA THR A 55 -5.70 -9.37 -14.15
C THR A 55 -6.46 -8.78 -15.34
N LYS A 56 -7.58 -8.12 -15.06
CA LYS A 56 -8.33 -7.32 -16.04
C LYS A 56 -7.64 -6.00 -16.33
N GLY A 57 -7.75 -5.54 -17.58
CA GLY A 57 -7.43 -4.17 -17.96
C GLY A 57 -8.66 -3.26 -17.88
N PHE A 58 -8.46 -1.96 -18.07
CA PHE A 58 -9.54 -0.97 -18.17
C PHE A 58 -9.80 -0.50 -19.61
N THR A 59 -8.98 -0.93 -20.57
CA THR A 59 -9.13 -0.58 -21.99
C THR A 59 -9.19 -1.84 -22.83
N CYS A 60 -10.29 -2.00 -23.60
CA CYS A 60 -10.45 -3.10 -24.54
C CYS A 60 -9.59 -2.92 -25.80
N THR A 61 -9.21 -4.02 -26.43
CA THR A 61 -8.61 -4.00 -27.78
C THR A 61 -9.65 -3.62 -28.84
N ALA A 62 -9.21 -3.18 -30.03
CA ALA A 62 -10.12 -2.82 -31.12
C ALA A 62 -11.00 -4.01 -31.55
N GLN A 63 -10.41 -5.20 -31.63
CA GLN A 63 -11.11 -6.45 -31.97
C GLN A 63 -12.19 -6.80 -30.93
N ALA A 64 -11.87 -6.67 -29.63
CA ALA A 64 -12.83 -6.92 -28.57
C ALA A 64 -13.94 -5.85 -28.52
N ARG A 65 -13.63 -4.61 -28.87
CA ARG A 65 -14.60 -3.51 -28.93
C ARG A 65 -15.60 -3.67 -30.08
N GLU A 66 -15.20 -4.27 -31.19
CA GLU A 66 -16.13 -4.59 -32.29
C GLU A 66 -17.12 -5.69 -31.89
N LEU A 67 -16.71 -6.64 -31.05
CA LEU A 67 -17.54 -7.76 -30.62
C LEU A 67 -18.44 -7.45 -29.40
N TYR A 68 -17.95 -6.59 -28.48
CA TYR A 68 -18.57 -6.32 -27.17
C TYR A 68 -18.67 -4.81 -26.88
N TRP A 69 -19.02 -4.02 -27.90
CA TRP A 69 -19.06 -2.55 -27.88
C TRP A 69 -19.59 -1.92 -26.59
N ASP A 70 -20.70 -2.43 -26.10
CA ASP A 70 -21.49 -1.95 -24.95
C ASP A 70 -21.07 -2.54 -23.60
N GLN A 71 -20.26 -3.60 -23.61
CA GLN A 71 -19.87 -4.36 -22.41
C GLN A 71 -18.39 -4.14 -22.04
N CYS A 72 -17.66 -3.32 -22.80
CA CYS A 72 -16.31 -2.89 -22.43
C CYS A 72 -16.36 -1.77 -21.38
N PRO A 73 -15.62 -1.84 -20.25
CA PRO A 73 -14.60 -2.83 -19.87
C PRO A 73 -15.12 -4.04 -19.05
N ASP A 74 -16.39 -4.04 -18.65
CA ASP A 74 -17.04 -5.10 -17.86
C ASP A 74 -17.54 -6.27 -18.74
N LEU A 75 -16.59 -7.02 -19.33
CA LEU A 75 -16.95 -8.19 -20.14
C LEU A 75 -17.58 -9.29 -19.29
N PRO A 76 -18.60 -10.01 -19.82
CA PRO A 76 -19.20 -11.15 -19.14
C PRO A 76 -18.16 -12.26 -18.94
N ARG A 77 -18.26 -12.98 -17.82
CA ARG A 77 -17.30 -14.04 -17.41
C ARG A 77 -17.07 -15.13 -18.45
N ASP A 78 -18.00 -15.28 -19.39
CA ASP A 78 -17.93 -16.28 -20.44
C ASP A 78 -17.03 -15.82 -21.61
N ALA A 79 -16.90 -14.50 -21.81
CA ALA A 79 -16.00 -13.88 -22.77
C ALA A 79 -14.55 -13.75 -22.24
N LEU A 80 -14.34 -14.00 -20.94
CA LEU A 80 -13.02 -13.94 -20.27
C LEU A 80 -12.08 -15.10 -20.59
N ARG A 81 -12.52 -16.07 -21.41
CA ARG A 81 -11.73 -17.27 -21.71
C ARG A 81 -10.41 -16.93 -22.43
N ASP A 82 -10.41 -15.85 -23.21
CA ASP A 82 -9.23 -15.31 -23.91
C ASP A 82 -8.86 -13.91 -23.39
N ALA A 83 -8.70 -13.79 -22.06
CA ALA A 83 -8.45 -12.51 -21.36
C ALA A 83 -7.30 -11.67 -21.95
N GLU A 84 -6.25 -12.29 -22.51
CA GLU A 84 -5.14 -11.55 -23.13
C GLU A 84 -5.52 -10.82 -24.42
N VAL A 85 -6.58 -11.25 -25.10
CA VAL A 85 -7.06 -10.66 -26.37
C VAL A 85 -8.11 -9.58 -26.12
N SER A 86 -8.80 -9.66 -24.97
CA SER A 86 -9.88 -8.72 -24.62
C SER A 86 -9.38 -7.33 -24.23
N TRP A 87 -8.26 -7.23 -23.50
CA TRP A 87 -7.71 -5.95 -23.00
C TRP A 87 -6.35 -5.60 -23.59
N THR A 88 -6.06 -4.31 -23.69
CA THR A 88 -4.77 -3.83 -24.17
C THR A 88 -3.67 -4.19 -23.16
N ARG A 89 -2.51 -4.64 -23.67
CA ARG A 89 -1.33 -4.94 -22.84
C ARG A 89 -0.89 -3.75 -21.99
N SER A 90 -1.05 -2.53 -22.51
CA SER A 90 -0.73 -1.29 -21.79
C SER A 90 -1.62 -1.11 -20.55
N SER A 91 -2.94 -1.34 -20.67
CA SER A 91 -3.86 -1.18 -19.55
C SER A 91 -3.60 -2.22 -18.44
N ILE A 92 -3.36 -3.48 -18.79
CA ILE A 92 -3.00 -4.54 -17.84
C ILE A 92 -1.69 -4.20 -17.13
N THR A 93 -0.69 -3.71 -17.87
CA THR A 93 0.61 -3.34 -17.31
C THR A 93 0.47 -2.19 -16.30
N ILE A 94 -0.34 -1.18 -16.60
CA ILE A 94 -0.61 -0.07 -15.69
C ILE A 94 -1.27 -0.56 -14.39
N VAL A 95 -2.26 -1.45 -14.48
CA VAL A 95 -2.92 -2.04 -13.30
C VAL A 95 -1.93 -2.83 -12.46
N ARG A 96 -1.11 -3.69 -13.10
CA ARG A 96 -0.08 -4.46 -12.41
C ARG A 96 0.94 -3.56 -11.72
N LEU A 97 1.39 -2.49 -12.40
CA LEU A 97 2.28 -1.49 -11.82
C LEU A 97 1.64 -0.73 -10.65
N ALA A 98 0.36 -0.39 -10.74
CA ALA A 98 -0.36 0.26 -9.66
C ALA A 98 -0.50 -0.66 -8.43
N MET A 99 -0.80 -1.94 -8.63
CA MET A 99 -0.84 -2.93 -7.55
C MET A 99 0.52 -3.13 -6.89
N THR A 100 1.60 -3.26 -7.68
CA THR A 100 2.95 -3.41 -7.12
C THR A 100 3.40 -2.13 -6.40
N ALA A 101 3.08 -0.95 -6.94
CA ALA A 101 3.35 0.33 -6.28
C ALA A 101 2.61 0.46 -4.94
N ALA A 102 1.32 0.11 -4.89
CA ALA A 102 0.54 0.11 -3.65
C ALA A 102 1.14 -0.83 -2.60
N TRP A 103 1.59 -2.01 -3.03
CA TRP A 103 2.29 -2.97 -2.16
C TRP A 103 3.63 -2.43 -1.63
N MET A 104 4.42 -1.78 -2.49
CA MET A 104 5.68 -1.16 -2.09
C MET A 104 5.47 -0.01 -1.09
N ILE A 105 4.44 0.81 -1.29
CA ILE A 105 4.07 1.88 -0.34
C ILE A 105 3.66 1.28 1.01
N PHE A 106 2.79 0.26 0.99
CA PHE A 106 2.35 -0.44 2.20
C PHE A 106 3.54 -0.99 3.00
N THR A 107 4.41 -1.75 2.34
CA THR A 107 5.56 -2.40 2.98
C THR A 107 6.59 -1.38 3.49
N ALA A 108 6.92 -0.36 2.70
CA ALA A 108 7.84 0.70 3.12
C ALA A 108 7.31 1.48 4.31
N ALA A 109 6.02 1.87 4.29
CA ALA A 109 5.38 2.56 5.40
C ALA A 109 5.35 1.71 6.67
N LEU A 110 5.07 0.40 6.54
CA LEU A 110 5.08 -0.53 7.66
C LEU A 110 6.48 -0.66 8.28
N ILE A 111 7.52 -0.79 7.47
CA ILE A 111 8.92 -0.83 7.95
C ILE A 111 9.25 0.46 8.71
N CYS A 112 8.90 1.62 8.16
CA CYS A 112 9.09 2.91 8.82
C CYS A 112 8.33 3.00 10.16
N ALA A 113 7.09 2.52 10.23
CA ALA A 113 6.30 2.52 11.46
C ALA A 113 6.94 1.62 12.53
N VAL A 114 7.30 0.39 12.17
CA VAL A 114 7.92 -0.58 13.11
C VAL A 114 9.27 -0.10 13.60
N THR A 115 10.14 0.37 12.70
CA THR A 115 11.46 0.90 13.08
C THR A 115 11.33 2.12 14.00
N ALA A 116 10.41 3.03 13.69
CA ALA A 116 10.12 4.19 14.53
C ALA A 116 9.68 3.77 15.93
N VAL A 117 8.83 2.75 16.10
CA VAL A 117 8.37 2.23 17.40
C VAL A 117 9.52 1.56 18.16
N VAL A 118 10.20 0.58 17.54
CA VAL A 118 11.27 -0.21 18.16
C VAL A 118 12.42 0.67 18.68
N MET A 119 12.81 1.70 17.91
CA MET A 119 13.86 2.64 18.34
C MET A 119 13.50 3.38 19.63
N GLY A 120 12.24 3.75 19.84
CA GLY A 120 11.85 4.39 21.10
C GLY A 120 11.76 3.46 22.28
N ASP A 121 11.35 2.21 22.07
CA ASP A 121 11.33 1.24 23.15
C ASP A 121 12.72 0.89 23.64
N ARG A 122 13.71 0.89 22.73
CA ARG A 122 15.13 0.77 23.08
C ARG A 122 15.61 1.99 23.89
N ALA A 123 15.26 3.21 23.46
CA ALA A 123 15.61 4.44 24.18
C ALA A 123 14.99 4.50 25.59
N LYS A 124 13.72 4.11 25.76
CA LYS A 124 13.08 4.05 27.09
C LYS A 124 13.76 3.01 28.00
N ARG A 125 14.10 1.84 27.46
CA ARG A 125 14.74 0.76 28.23
C ARG A 125 16.17 1.12 28.67
N SER A 126 16.95 1.83 27.86
CA SER A 126 18.32 2.23 28.23
C SER A 126 18.34 3.25 29.37
N VAL A 127 17.40 4.20 29.37
CA VAL A 127 17.24 5.20 30.45
C VAL A 127 16.85 4.52 31.76
N LYS A 128 15.83 3.65 31.76
CA LYS A 128 15.38 2.94 32.96
C LYS A 128 16.52 2.14 33.61
N ARG A 129 17.35 1.47 32.82
CA ARG A 129 18.49 0.65 33.29
C ARG A 129 19.61 1.47 33.93
N ARG A 130 19.74 2.76 33.60
CA ARG A 130 20.75 3.66 34.17
C ARG A 130 20.32 4.16 35.56
N ILE A 131 19.02 4.38 35.76
CA ILE A 131 18.46 4.86 37.03
C ILE A 131 18.50 3.77 38.10
N THR A 132 18.28 2.49 37.76
CA THR A 132 18.35 1.38 38.73
C THR A 132 19.75 1.01 39.21
N LYS A 133 20.80 1.57 38.59
CA LYS A 133 22.20 1.33 38.96
C LYS A 133 22.80 2.45 39.82
N MET A 134 22.04 3.51 40.08
CA MET A 134 22.36 4.57 41.04
C MET A 134 21.60 4.30 42.32
#